data_AF-A0A7V3CWU8-F1
#
_entry.id   AF-A0A7V3CWU8-F1
#
_cell.length_a   1.000
_cell.length_b   1.000
_cell.length_c   1.000
_cell.angle_alpha   90.00
_cell.angle_beta   90.00
_cell.angle_gamma   90.00
#
_symmetry.space_group_name_H-M   'P 1'
#
loop_
_entity.id
_entity.type
_entity.pdbx_description
1 polymer ?
#
loop_
_entity_poly.entity_id
_entity_poly.type
_entity_poly.pdbx_seq_one_letter_code
_entity_poly.pdbx_strand_id
1 'polypeptide(L)'
;VAKAFGISDAEISNYSRKIPWTNAKNLPRISEIFPESKSLDFSKEPWKSIVHLASRIANYPRHLSIHPGGIVITPTRITDYCALEYAKNKGLGLIITQPDMYSIEDLGLIKIDLLSQRSLGVLRDTMKMIKKKN
;
A
#
# COMPACT_ATOMS: atom_id res chain seq x y z
N VAL A 1 16.67 -1.91 1.33
CA VAL A 1 18.00 -1.34 1.01
C VAL A 1 19.07 -1.87 1.94
N ALA A 2 19.05 -1.56 3.25
CA ALA A 2 20.08 -2.01 4.20
C ALA A 2 20.40 -3.52 4.16
N LYS A 3 19.38 -4.38 4.08
CA LYS A 3 19.57 -5.83 3.93
C LYS A 3 20.35 -6.23 2.68
N ALA A 4 20.18 -5.51 1.57
CA ALA A 4 20.94 -5.75 0.34
C ALA A 4 22.41 -5.30 0.45
N PHE A 5 22.73 -4.40 1.40
CA PHE A 5 24.10 -4.02 1.77
C PHE A 5 24.74 -5.01 2.75
N GLY A 6 24.08 -6.15 3.06
CA GLY A 6 24.60 -7.14 3.99
C GLY A 6 24.43 -6.79 5.48
N ILE A 7 23.68 -5.74 5.80
CA ILE A 7 23.43 -5.34 7.19
C ILE A 7 22.50 -6.35 7.87
N SER A 8 22.85 -6.75 9.09
CA SER A 8 22.07 -7.71 9.87
C SER A 8 20.70 -7.16 10.26
N ASP A 9 19.70 -8.03 10.39
CA ASP A 9 18.35 -7.63 10.80
C ASP A 9 18.35 -6.97 12.21
N ALA A 10 19.25 -7.38 13.10
CA ALA A 10 19.44 -6.78 14.42
C ALA A 10 19.92 -5.33 14.35
N GLU A 11 20.93 -5.06 13.51
CA GLU A 11 21.43 -3.70 13.31
C GLU A 11 20.38 -2.82 12.61
N ILE A 12 19.70 -3.34 11.58
CA ILE A 12 18.59 -2.64 10.92
C ILE A 12 17.52 -2.25 11.94
N SER A 13 17.18 -3.15 12.86
CA SER A 13 16.19 -2.92 13.91
C SER A 13 16.60 -1.82 14.91
N ASN A 14 17.91 -1.63 15.16
CA ASN A 14 18.40 -0.56 16.02
C ASN A 14 18.17 0.84 15.42
N TYR A 15 18.21 0.95 14.10
CA TYR A 15 17.89 2.19 13.38
C TYR A 15 16.38 2.35 13.17
N SER A 16 15.70 1.33 12.62
CA SER A 16 14.30 1.42 12.18
C SER A 16 13.33 1.74 13.31
N ARG A 17 13.57 1.25 14.53
CA ARG A 17 12.72 1.55 15.70
C ARG A 17 12.71 3.01 16.13
N LYS A 18 13.73 3.77 15.74
CA LYS A 18 13.88 5.21 16.08
C LYS A 18 13.45 6.13 14.93
N ILE A 19 13.02 5.56 13.81
CA ILE A 19 12.50 6.30 12.66
C ILE A 19 10.96 6.41 12.84
N PRO A 20 10.41 7.62 12.97
CA PRO A 20 8.97 7.84 13.04
C PRO A 20 8.26 7.42 11.77
N TRP A 21 6.94 7.28 11.85
CA TRP A 21 6.11 6.99 10.67
C TRP A 21 6.16 8.18 9.70
N THR A 22 6.95 8.03 8.63
CA THR A 22 7.17 9.08 7.63
C THR A 22 7.60 8.50 6.28
N ASN A 23 7.60 9.32 5.24
CA ASN A 23 8.08 8.93 3.92
C ASN A 23 9.62 8.77 3.95
N ALA A 24 10.15 7.71 3.33
CA ALA A 24 11.58 7.45 3.27
C ALA A 24 12.40 8.56 2.59
N LYS A 25 11.77 9.46 1.81
CA LYS A 25 12.39 10.70 1.30
C LYS A 25 12.95 11.59 2.40
N ASN A 26 12.40 11.52 3.61
CA ASN A 26 12.80 12.33 4.75
C ASN A 26 14.02 11.77 5.49
N LEU A 27 14.45 10.53 5.19
CA LEU A 27 15.57 9.89 5.88
C LEU A 27 16.86 10.72 5.93
N PRO A 28 17.29 11.42 4.86
CA PRO A 28 18.51 12.24 4.89
C PRO A 28 18.46 13.41 5.89
N ARG A 29 17.25 13.84 6.28
CA ARG A 29 17.01 14.99 7.17
C ARG A 29 16.19 14.60 8.40
N ILE A 30 16.10 13.31 8.72
CA ILE A 30 15.14 12.81 9.72
C ILE A 30 15.39 13.43 11.10
N SER A 31 16.66 13.64 11.47
CA SER A 31 17.08 14.21 12.75
C SER A 31 16.81 15.71 12.87
N GLU A 32 16.67 16.40 11.74
CA GLU A 32 16.23 17.80 11.69
C GLU A 32 14.71 17.92 11.88
N ILE A 33 13.96 16.96 11.33
CA ILE A 33 12.49 16.98 11.30
C ILE A 33 11.91 16.45 12.61
N PHE A 34 12.51 15.40 13.17
CA PHE A 34 11.97 14.67 14.33
C PHE A 34 12.97 14.67 15.50
N PRO A 35 12.63 15.30 16.64
CA PRO A 35 13.49 15.33 17.83
C PRO A 35 13.90 13.96 18.34
N GLU A 36 13.00 12.98 18.29
CA GLU A 36 13.24 11.59 18.71
C GLU A 36 14.27 10.85 17.81
N SER A 37 14.47 11.32 16.59
CA SER A 37 15.45 10.79 15.64
C SER A 37 16.82 11.46 15.73
N LYS A 38 17.04 12.40 16.66
CA LYS A 38 18.35 13.06 16.83
C LYS A 38 19.51 12.10 17.10
N SER A 39 19.22 10.95 17.72
CA SER A 39 20.24 9.92 17.98
C SER A 39 20.63 9.09 16.75
N LEU A 40 19.94 9.27 15.61
CA LEU A 40 20.26 8.60 14.37
C LEU A 40 21.33 9.39 13.61
N ASP A 41 22.46 8.74 13.38
CA ASP A 41 23.52 9.26 12.53
C ASP A 41 23.63 8.43 11.26
N PHE A 42 23.41 9.07 10.11
CA PHE A 42 23.53 8.47 8.79
C PHE A 42 24.70 9.06 8.00
N SER A 43 25.61 9.80 8.64
CA SER A 43 26.74 10.46 7.97
C SER A 43 27.84 9.50 7.52
N LYS A 44 27.93 8.32 8.15
CA LYS A 44 28.98 7.32 7.91
C LYS A 44 28.51 6.22 6.96
N GLU A 45 29.44 5.67 6.19
CA GLU A 45 29.18 4.47 5.39
C GLU A 45 29.04 3.23 6.29
N PRO A 46 28.18 2.26 5.91
CA PRO A 46 27.36 2.22 4.69
C PRO A 46 26.01 2.95 4.81
N TRP A 47 25.69 3.48 5.99
CA TRP A 47 24.39 4.09 6.28
C TRP A 47 24.07 5.33 5.46
N LYS A 48 25.08 6.14 5.12
CA LYS A 48 24.96 7.26 4.19
C LYS A 48 24.44 6.82 2.82
N SER A 49 25.08 5.83 2.21
CA SER A 49 24.64 5.25 0.93
C SER A 49 23.27 4.60 1.03
N ILE A 50 22.99 3.87 2.11
CA ILE A 50 21.71 3.21 2.37
C ILE A 50 20.57 4.23 2.40
N VAL A 51 20.72 5.32 3.16
CA VAL A 51 19.69 6.36 3.30
C VAL A 51 19.51 7.14 2.01
N HIS A 52 20.59 7.46 1.32
CA HIS A 52 20.52 8.11 0.01
C HIS A 52 19.71 7.24 -0.98
N LEU A 53 20.07 5.97 -1.13
CA LEU A 53 19.35 5.08 -2.04
C LEU A 53 17.90 4.83 -1.60
N ALA A 54 17.65 4.62 -0.31
CA ALA A 54 16.31 4.45 0.23
C ALA A 54 15.40 5.64 -0.06
N SER A 55 15.91 6.87 0.08
CA SER A 55 15.16 8.09 -0.24
C SER A 55 14.84 8.21 -1.74
N ARG A 56 15.76 7.81 -2.61
CA ARG A 56 15.59 7.81 -4.07
C ARG A 56 14.51 6.84 -4.55
N ILE A 57 14.40 5.67 -3.90
CA ILE A 57 13.43 4.63 -4.29
C ILE A 57 12.13 4.67 -3.47
N ALA A 58 11.93 5.66 -2.60
CA ALA A 58 10.82 5.71 -1.65
C ALA A 58 9.43 5.55 -2.29
N ASN A 59 9.24 6.09 -3.49
CA ASN A 59 7.98 6.07 -4.23
C ASN A 59 8.00 5.08 -5.42
N TYR A 60 8.98 4.19 -5.50
CA TYR A 60 8.98 3.16 -6.53
C TYR A 60 7.95 2.07 -6.18
N PRO A 61 7.21 1.54 -7.17
CA PRO A 61 6.33 0.39 -6.97
C PRO A 61 7.11 -0.81 -6.41
N ARG A 62 6.60 -1.45 -5.35
CA ARG A 62 7.26 -2.59 -4.69
C ARG A 62 6.53 -3.91 -4.88
N HIS A 63 5.21 -3.88 -4.71
CA HIS A 63 4.37 -5.06 -4.84
C HIS A 63 3.06 -4.66 -5.51
N LEU A 64 2.51 -5.57 -6.31
CA LEU A 64 1.14 -5.47 -6.79
C LEU A 64 0.22 -5.75 -5.60
N SER A 65 -0.71 -4.84 -5.36
CA SER A 65 -1.77 -4.99 -4.38
C SER A 65 -3.09 -4.75 -5.08
N ILE A 66 -4.12 -5.47 -4.63
CA ILE A 66 -5.46 -5.39 -5.22
C ILE A 66 -6.33 -4.61 -4.25
N HIS A 67 -7.13 -3.67 -4.77
CA HIS A 67 -8.15 -3.00 -3.96
C HIS A 67 -9.31 -3.98 -3.71
N PRO A 68 -9.53 -4.44 -2.46
CA PRO A 68 -10.58 -5.40 -2.17
C PRO A 68 -11.94 -4.69 -2.25
N GLY A 69 -12.59 -4.76 -3.42
CA GLY A 69 -13.92 -4.19 -3.64
C GLY A 69 -14.06 -3.37 -4.92
N GLY A 70 -12.96 -3.01 -5.59
CA GLY A 70 -13.02 -2.23 -6.82
C GLY A 70 -13.42 -3.10 -8.02
N ILE A 71 -14.58 -2.83 -8.60
CA ILE A 71 -15.06 -3.48 -9.83
C ILE A 71 -15.08 -2.43 -10.94
N VAL A 72 -14.51 -2.78 -12.09
CA VAL A 72 -14.52 -1.94 -13.29
C VAL A 72 -15.58 -2.48 -14.25
N ILE A 73 -16.41 -1.59 -14.78
CA ILE A 73 -17.47 -1.92 -15.74
C ILE A 73 -17.21 -1.15 -17.03
N THR A 74 -17.18 -1.89 -18.15
CA THR A 74 -16.92 -1.37 -19.49
C THR A 74 -18.10 -1.68 -20.42
N PRO A 75 -18.37 -0.86 -21.45
CA PRO A 75 -19.49 -1.09 -22.36
C PRO A 75 -19.23 -2.22 -23.37
N THR A 76 -17.96 -2.54 -23.63
CA THR A 76 -17.51 -3.71 -24.42
C THR A 76 -16.55 -4.56 -23.59
N ARG A 77 -15.76 -5.44 -24.22
CA ARG A 77 -14.79 -6.27 -23.48
C ARG A 77 -13.76 -5.36 -22.82
N ILE A 78 -13.45 -5.60 -21.54
CA ILE A 78 -12.47 -4.79 -20.80
C ILE A 78 -11.07 -4.78 -21.47
N THR A 79 -10.73 -5.84 -22.20
CA THR A 79 -9.50 -5.97 -22.99
C THR A 79 -9.41 -4.99 -24.16
N ASP A 80 -10.53 -4.38 -24.57
CA ASP A 80 -10.54 -3.32 -25.57
C ASP A 80 -9.98 -1.99 -24.99
N TYR A 81 -9.86 -1.88 -23.65
CA TYR A 81 -9.44 -0.66 -22.94
C TYR A 81 -8.10 -0.82 -22.22
N CYS A 82 -7.84 -1.97 -21.59
CA CYS A 82 -6.61 -2.19 -20.85
C CYS A 82 -6.20 -3.67 -20.77
N ALA A 83 -4.91 -3.90 -20.50
CA ALA A 83 -4.40 -5.22 -20.24
C ALA A 83 -4.87 -5.73 -18.86
N LEU A 84 -5.12 -7.04 -18.80
CA LEU A 84 -5.51 -7.74 -17.58
C LEU A 84 -4.35 -8.60 -17.08
N GLU A 85 -4.40 -8.95 -15.80
CA GLU A 85 -3.54 -9.98 -15.22
C GLU A 85 -4.31 -10.82 -14.20
N TYR A 86 -3.77 -12.00 -13.90
CA TYR A 86 -4.25 -12.78 -12.77
C TYR A 86 -3.66 -12.21 -11.48
N ALA A 87 -4.55 -11.95 -10.53
CA ALA A 87 -4.18 -11.66 -9.17
C ALA A 87 -3.23 -12.74 -8.61
N LYS A 88 -2.13 -12.32 -7.97
CA LYS A 88 -1.18 -13.24 -7.30
C LYS A 88 -1.77 -13.95 -6.06
N ASN A 89 -3.06 -13.80 -5.78
CA ASN A 89 -3.69 -14.43 -4.63
C ASN A 89 -3.84 -15.95 -4.84
N LYS A 90 -3.33 -16.74 -3.88
CA LYS A 90 -3.30 -18.20 -3.92
C LYS A 90 -4.71 -18.80 -3.92
N GLY A 91 -5.35 -18.89 -5.08
CA GLY A 91 -6.47 -19.81 -5.32
C GLY A 91 -7.84 -19.20 -5.65
N LEU A 92 -8.00 -17.88 -5.71
CA LEU A 92 -9.30 -17.27 -6.08
C LEU A 92 -9.45 -17.01 -7.58
N GLY A 93 -8.35 -17.04 -8.36
CA GLY A 93 -8.40 -16.87 -9.82
C GLY A 93 -8.93 -15.51 -10.27
N LEU A 94 -8.80 -14.47 -9.44
CA LEU A 94 -9.32 -13.14 -9.75
C LEU A 94 -8.55 -12.53 -10.93
N ILE A 95 -9.29 -11.96 -11.87
CA ILE A 95 -8.76 -11.17 -12.98
C ILE A 95 -8.80 -9.71 -12.56
N ILE A 96 -7.68 -9.00 -12.70
CA ILE A 96 -7.54 -7.59 -12.34
C ILE A 96 -7.03 -6.78 -13.54
N THR A 97 -7.28 -5.48 -13.52
CA THR A 97 -6.65 -4.55 -14.46
C THR A 97 -5.18 -4.35 -14.06
N GLN A 98 -4.30 -4.29 -15.04
CA GLN A 98 -2.91 -3.87 -14.80
C GLN A 98 -2.79 -2.38 -14.43
N PRO A 99 -3.53 -1.45 -15.06
CA PRO A 99 -3.57 -0.07 -14.59
C PRO A 99 -4.26 0.04 -13.23
N ASP A 100 -3.80 1.02 -12.45
CA ASP A 100 -4.39 1.35 -11.16
C ASP A 100 -5.72 2.13 -11.31
N MET A 101 -6.36 2.41 -10.18
CA MET A 101 -7.67 3.07 -10.15
C MET A 101 -7.66 4.43 -10.86
N TYR A 102 -6.61 5.23 -10.68
CA TYR A 102 -6.52 6.57 -11.29
C TYR A 102 -6.40 6.45 -12.81
N SER A 103 -5.56 5.52 -13.28
CA SER A 103 -5.41 5.26 -14.71
C SER A 103 -6.72 4.75 -15.34
N ILE A 104 -7.52 3.96 -14.62
CA ILE A 104 -8.85 3.50 -15.07
C ILE A 104 -9.84 4.67 -15.14
N GLU A 105 -9.82 5.58 -14.17
CA GLU A 105 -10.65 6.79 -14.18
C GLU A 105 -10.25 7.73 -15.33
N ASP A 106 -8.96 7.90 -15.61
CA ASP A 106 -8.44 8.68 -16.73
C ASP A 106 -8.87 8.12 -18.10
N LEU A 107 -9.10 6.81 -18.20
CA LEU A 107 -9.68 6.16 -19.38
C LEU A 107 -11.19 6.40 -19.52
N GLY A 108 -11.83 7.08 -18.57
CA GLY A 108 -13.26 7.37 -18.56
C GLY A 108 -14.12 6.14 -18.22
N LEU A 109 -13.54 5.11 -17.62
CA LEU A 109 -14.24 3.88 -17.27
C LEU A 109 -14.95 4.00 -15.92
N ILE A 110 -16.09 3.32 -15.80
CA ILE A 110 -16.86 3.30 -14.56
C ILE A 110 -16.22 2.31 -13.60
N LYS A 111 -15.94 2.78 -12.39
CA LYS A 111 -15.44 1.98 -11.28
C LYS A 111 -16.38 2.10 -10.09
N ILE A 112 -16.68 0.96 -9.47
CA ILE A 112 -17.57 0.85 -8.31
C ILE A 112 -16.80 0.19 -7.17
N ASP A 113 -16.83 0.82 -5.98
CA ASP A 113 -16.29 0.21 -4.76
C ASP A 113 -17.38 -0.52 -3.98
N LEU A 114 -17.21 -1.84 -3.85
CA LEU A 114 -17.95 -2.64 -2.89
C LEU A 114 -17.30 -2.57 -1.52
N LEU A 115 -17.85 -1.72 -0.66
CA LEU A 115 -17.36 -1.54 0.71
C LEU A 115 -18.06 -2.52 1.67
N SER A 116 -17.29 -3.41 2.28
CA SER A 116 -17.79 -4.29 3.35
C SER A 116 -17.78 -3.59 4.71
N GLN A 117 -18.70 -2.64 4.92
CA GLN A 117 -18.83 -1.96 6.21
C GLN A 117 -19.55 -2.85 7.24
N ARG A 118 -18.84 -3.32 8.26
CA ARG A 118 -19.38 -4.25 9.27
C ARG A 118 -20.59 -3.68 10.00
N SER A 119 -20.62 -2.37 10.24
CA SER A 119 -21.72 -1.68 10.94
C SER A 119 -23.06 -1.86 10.23
N LEU A 120 -23.08 -1.94 8.89
CA LEU A 120 -24.32 -2.20 8.13
C LEU A 120 -24.82 -3.63 8.35
N GLY A 121 -23.91 -4.60 8.51
CA GLY A 121 -24.26 -5.97 8.89
C GLY A 121 -24.91 -6.04 10.26
N VAL A 122 -24.35 -5.32 11.25
CA VAL A 122 -24.94 -5.19 12.58
C VAL A 122 -26.34 -4.60 12.51
N LEU A 123 -26.50 -3.46 11.80
CA LEU A 123 -27.79 -2.81 11.66
C LEU A 123 -28.85 -3.73 11.03
N ARG A 124 -28.49 -4.45 9.96
CA ARG A 124 -29.36 -5.43 9.31
C ARG A 124 -29.84 -6.49 10.32
N ASP A 125 -28.93 -7.01 11.13
CA ASP A 125 -29.24 -8.09 12.07
C ASP A 125 -30.09 -7.57 13.24
N THR A 126 -29.82 -6.36 13.73
CA THR A 126 -30.68 -5.67 14.71
C THR A 126 -32.10 -5.48 14.18
N MET A 127 -32.26 -4.99 12.94
CA MET A 127 -33.60 -4.79 12.34
C MET A 127 -34.35 -6.11 12.13
N LYS A 128 -33.64 -7.20 11.78
CA LYS A 128 -34.23 -8.54 11.68
C LYS A 128 -34.73 -9.05 13.04
N MET A 129 -34.00 -8.79 14.12
CA MET A 129 -34.40 -9.20 15.47
C MET A 129 -35.66 -8.46 15.93
N ILE A 130 -35.76 -7.15 15.67
CA ILE A 130 -36.95 -6.36 16.01
C ILE A 130 -38.18 -6.88 15.26
N LYS A 131 -38.06 -7.14 13.95
CA LYS A 131 -39.17 -7.67 13.13
C LYS A 131 -39.64 -9.06 13.53
N LYS A 132 -38.79 -9.89 14.17
CA LYS A 132 -39.17 -11.22 14.67
C LYS A 132 -39.90 -11.18 16.02
N LYS A 133 -39.78 -10.08 16.77
CA LYS A 133 -40.43 -9.90 18.07
C LYS A 133 -41.85 -9.32 17.97
N ASN A 134 -42.20 -8.77 16.80
CA ASN A 134 -43.56 -8.37 16.43
C ASN A 134 -44.20 -9.46 15.57
#